data_AF-A0A2E2SVV5-F1
#
_entry.id   AF-A0A2E2SVV5-F1
#
_cell.length_a   1.000
_cell.length_b   1.000
_cell.length_c   1.000
_cell.angle_alpha   90.00
_cell.angle_beta   90.00
_cell.angle_gamma   90.00
#
_symmetry.space_group_name_H-M   'P 1'
#
loop_
_entity.id
_entity.type
_entity.pdbx_description
1 polymer ?
#
loop_
_entity_poly.entity_id
_entity_poly.type
_entity_poly.pdbx_seq_one_letter_code
_entity_poly.pdbx_strand_id
1 'polypeptide(L)'
;MSSHDPARIYVASYRLWRSDNRGDAWTSLSGDLTRNEERFDLPIMGRKQSYDNAWDVYAMSTYNTITSIAESPINEEVLYVGTDDGFIQSTKDGGKTWVKTNVSNLDGVPERAYVNDIKADLFDENTVYVALDAHKQGDYSPYLFVSKNGGKSWNKITKGIAEKSYVWRIVQDHINPNLLFIGTEFGIYFTINGGDSWKQLKDGLPTISFRDLVIQREHEDLVAASFGRSFYVLDNYAFLRKLSDDVVQEDAVLFKPRDTYLYSPRRDGRQKSGSLGGQHFYGENPEHGVLFDYYIKEKPKTNKQERTKTEKELNKKNKDIDFPGWEVLAAERHEKSPQYWLEISDSQGNIIRKLKLKNSKGIHRTAWDMKGSSLWPVTKNTTDKNSQNRGWYVAPGNYIAQLYRIEGKDISTLGNTVEVNLKPLSKSTLAPQSILEQQAYAKQYMDAQVRRSIIIKRYDEIQNKIKAMLVATKKGSSPLSSVISPLQAINDSIIELKKSLYGNEAKNAVGEKKYPTLNDRMNAAGASLWGSSYGPTQTSKNSLAIANELMDNYENQITELNTQLEKLYNDLKDAGAPVILEMVD
;
A
#
# COMPACT_ATOMS: atom_id res chain seq x y z
N MET A 1 -19.92 7.14 24.79
CA MET A 1 -19.99 5.89 25.59
C MET A 1 -18.83 5.90 26.57
N SER A 2 -19.00 5.31 27.75
CA SER A 2 -17.94 5.26 28.76
C SER A 2 -16.80 4.33 28.32
N SER A 3 -15.58 4.66 28.74
CA SER A 3 -14.40 3.80 28.53
C SER A 3 -14.30 2.68 29.59
N HIS A 4 -15.03 2.82 30.70
CA HIS A 4 -14.99 1.90 31.84
C HIS A 4 -16.16 0.90 31.83
N ASP A 5 -17.34 1.35 31.41
CA ASP A 5 -18.53 0.51 31.33
C ASP A 5 -19.26 0.70 29.98
N PRO A 6 -19.32 -0.31 29.11
CA PRO A 6 -20.03 -0.21 27.84
C PRO A 6 -21.55 -0.03 27.98
N ALA A 7 -22.13 -0.31 29.15
CA ALA A 7 -23.53 0.01 29.43
C ALA A 7 -23.74 1.50 29.75
N ARG A 8 -22.67 2.21 30.15
CA ARG A 8 -22.75 3.62 30.53
C ARG A 8 -22.64 4.56 29.34
N ILE A 9 -23.60 5.46 29.23
CA ILE A 9 -23.64 6.52 28.21
C ILE A 9 -23.87 7.89 28.84
N TYR A 10 -23.30 8.90 28.20
CA TYR A 10 -23.44 10.30 28.59
C TYR A 10 -24.15 11.06 27.47
N VAL A 11 -25.07 11.95 27.84
CA VAL A 11 -25.75 12.87 26.92
C VAL A 11 -25.68 14.28 27.50
N ALA A 12 -25.41 15.23 26.63
CA ALA A 12 -25.28 16.64 26.97
C ALA A 12 -26.54 17.43 26.58
N SER A 13 -26.83 18.43 27.41
CA SER A 13 -27.78 19.52 27.15
C SER A 13 -27.12 20.80 27.67
N TYR A 14 -27.85 21.69 28.34
CA TYR A 14 -27.23 22.70 29.23
C TYR A 14 -26.62 22.06 30.51
N ARG A 15 -27.00 20.81 30.79
CA ARG A 15 -26.46 19.97 31.87
C ARG A 15 -26.02 18.60 31.36
N LEU A 16 -25.19 17.90 32.13
CA LEU A 16 -24.72 16.55 31.82
C LEU A 16 -25.67 15.49 32.38
N TRP A 17 -26.03 14.52 31.54
CA TRP A 17 -26.83 13.35 31.89
C TRP A 17 -26.01 12.08 31.77
N ARG A 18 -26.25 11.12 32.66
CA ARG A 18 -25.68 9.77 32.62
C ARG A 18 -26.79 8.74 32.65
N SER A 19 -26.63 7.70 31.84
CA SER A 19 -27.37 6.45 31.94
C SER A 19 -26.37 5.33 32.16
N ASP A 20 -26.63 4.46 33.14
CA ASP A 20 -25.81 3.28 33.45
C ASP A 20 -26.42 1.99 32.86
N ASN A 21 -27.44 2.13 32.03
CA ASN A 21 -28.23 1.02 31.46
C ASN A 21 -28.59 1.26 30.00
N ARG A 22 -27.61 1.73 29.20
CA ARG A 22 -27.72 1.90 27.74
C ARG A 22 -28.85 2.83 27.28
N GLY A 23 -29.33 3.70 28.14
CA GLY A 23 -30.32 4.72 27.84
C GLY A 23 -31.73 4.46 28.40
N ASP A 24 -31.95 3.36 29.14
CA ASP A 24 -33.26 3.04 29.70
C ASP A 24 -33.68 3.99 30.84
N ALA A 25 -32.71 4.49 31.62
CA ALA A 25 -32.92 5.48 32.67
C ALA A 25 -31.79 6.51 32.73
N TRP A 26 -32.12 7.74 33.14
CA TRP A 26 -31.20 8.88 33.12
C TRP A 26 -31.15 9.60 34.47
N THR A 27 -29.93 9.94 34.89
CA THR A 27 -29.64 10.76 36.07
C THR A 27 -28.86 11.99 35.65
N SER A 28 -29.22 13.16 36.18
CA SER A 28 -28.43 14.38 35.96
C SER A 28 -27.17 14.35 36.84
N LEU A 29 -25.99 14.51 36.23
CA LEU A 29 -24.72 14.66 36.92
C LEU A 29 -24.38 16.11 37.26
N SER A 30 -25.14 17.08 36.75
CA SER A 30 -24.87 18.49 37.00
C SER A 30 -26.14 19.33 37.01
N GLY A 31 -26.00 20.56 37.56
CA GLY A 31 -26.88 21.67 37.21
C GLY A 31 -26.53 22.25 35.83
N ASP A 32 -26.86 23.51 35.61
CA ASP A 32 -26.49 24.21 34.38
C ASP A 32 -24.98 24.48 34.32
N LEU A 33 -24.32 23.98 33.28
CA LEU A 33 -22.88 24.14 33.04
C LEU A 33 -22.58 25.21 31.97
N THR A 34 -23.55 26.04 31.62
CA THR A 34 -23.47 27.05 30.57
C THR A 34 -23.48 28.45 31.18
N ARG A 35 -23.69 29.49 30.36
CA ARG A 35 -23.95 30.87 30.79
C ARG A 35 -25.37 31.06 31.31
N ASN A 36 -26.28 30.11 31.05
CA ASN A 36 -27.69 30.19 31.44
C ASN A 36 -28.33 31.53 31.01
N GLU A 37 -28.03 31.97 29.79
CA GLU A 37 -28.56 33.23 29.23
C GLU A 37 -29.87 32.98 28.48
N GLU A 38 -30.78 33.94 28.58
CA GLU A 38 -32.02 33.95 27.79
C GLU A 38 -31.73 34.38 26.34
N ARG A 39 -32.10 33.55 25.36
CA ARG A 39 -31.84 33.81 23.94
C ARG A 39 -32.50 35.10 23.47
N PHE A 40 -33.71 35.41 23.95
CA PHE A 40 -34.42 36.64 23.57
C PHE A 40 -33.77 37.91 24.12
N ASP A 41 -32.92 37.80 25.14
CA ASP A 41 -32.15 38.91 25.68
C ASP A 41 -30.83 39.15 24.93
N LEU A 42 -30.39 38.20 24.09
CA LEU A 42 -29.16 38.34 23.32
C LEU A 42 -29.38 39.25 22.10
N PRO A 43 -28.40 40.12 21.78
CA PRO A 43 -28.51 40.99 20.61
C PRO A 43 -28.35 40.18 19.32
N ILE A 44 -29.35 40.25 18.45
CA ILE A 44 -29.32 39.70 17.08
C ILE A 44 -29.29 40.88 16.12
N MET A 45 -28.30 40.92 15.22
CA MET A 45 -28.03 42.06 14.33
C MET A 45 -27.80 43.38 15.11
N GLY A 46 -27.06 43.31 16.22
CA GLY A 46 -26.64 44.49 16.98
C GLY A 46 -27.68 45.06 17.96
N ARG A 47 -28.85 44.43 18.13
CA ARG A 47 -29.88 44.86 19.09
C ARG A 47 -30.73 43.70 19.60
N LYS A 48 -31.42 43.87 20.74
CA LYS A 48 -32.46 42.95 21.18
C LYS A 48 -33.67 43.04 20.24
N GLN A 49 -34.23 41.89 19.86
CA GLN A 49 -35.40 41.84 18.98
C GLN A 49 -36.67 41.59 19.81
N SER A 50 -37.84 41.99 19.30
CA SER A 50 -39.12 41.64 19.93
C SER A 50 -39.31 40.13 19.94
N TYR A 51 -39.97 39.59 20.98
CA TYR A 51 -40.38 38.19 21.03
C TYR A 51 -41.25 37.80 19.83
N ASP A 52 -42.04 38.73 19.29
CA ASP A 52 -42.86 38.49 18.08
C ASP A 52 -42.02 38.28 16.81
N ASN A 53 -40.71 38.59 16.84
CA ASN A 53 -39.77 38.39 15.74
C ASN A 53 -39.02 37.04 15.83
N ALA A 54 -39.64 35.99 16.35
CA ALA A 54 -39.03 34.69 16.63
C ALA A 54 -38.75 33.80 15.38
N TRP A 55 -38.48 34.39 14.21
CA TRP A 55 -38.34 33.67 12.93
C TRP A 55 -37.17 32.67 12.86
N ASP A 56 -36.27 32.65 13.86
CA ASP A 56 -35.05 31.84 13.88
C ASP A 56 -34.96 30.83 15.05
N VAL A 57 -36.02 30.68 15.86
CA VAL A 57 -35.95 29.83 17.07
C VAL A 57 -35.87 28.34 16.73
N TYR A 58 -36.48 27.90 15.62
CA TYR A 58 -36.47 26.51 15.16
C TYR A 58 -35.57 26.24 13.95
N ALA A 59 -34.96 27.27 13.35
CA ALA A 59 -34.11 27.14 12.16
C ALA A 59 -32.61 26.94 12.50
N MET A 60 -32.20 27.25 13.73
CA MET A 60 -30.83 27.12 14.22
C MET A 60 -30.76 26.25 15.49
N SER A 61 -29.60 25.64 15.75
CA SER A 61 -29.33 24.93 17.00
C SER A 61 -29.56 25.82 18.23
N THR A 62 -29.99 25.22 19.33
CA THR A 62 -30.09 25.89 20.63
C THR A 62 -28.71 26.37 21.11
N TYR A 63 -28.66 27.56 21.69
CA TYR A 63 -27.46 28.18 22.28
C TYR A 63 -27.44 27.92 23.80
N ASN A 64 -26.28 28.05 24.44
CA ASN A 64 -26.02 27.65 25.82
C ASN A 64 -26.19 26.14 25.99
N THR A 65 -25.35 25.40 25.31
CA THR A 65 -25.33 23.93 25.33
C THR A 65 -23.92 23.39 25.51
N ILE A 66 -23.84 22.22 26.14
CA ILE A 66 -22.62 21.42 26.20
C ILE A 66 -22.42 20.78 24.83
N THR A 67 -21.25 21.01 24.24
CA THR A 67 -20.90 20.62 22.86
C THR A 67 -19.95 19.43 22.82
N SER A 68 -19.18 19.24 23.89
CA SER A 68 -18.18 18.17 23.98
C SER A 68 -18.08 17.63 25.41
N ILE A 69 -17.89 16.32 25.52
CA ILE A 69 -17.74 15.59 26.78
C ILE A 69 -16.52 14.68 26.65
N ALA A 70 -15.69 14.63 27.68
CA ALA A 70 -14.65 13.61 27.83
C ALA A 70 -14.70 12.98 29.23
N GLU A 71 -14.74 11.66 29.28
CA GLU A 71 -14.46 10.88 30.47
C GLU A 71 -12.99 10.45 30.43
N SER A 72 -12.29 10.55 31.56
CA SER A 72 -10.93 10.02 31.64
C SER A 72 -10.96 8.50 31.49
N PRO A 73 -10.17 7.91 30.58
CA PRO A 73 -10.06 6.46 30.46
C PRO A 73 -9.28 5.82 31.62
N ILE A 74 -8.69 6.62 32.52
CA ILE A 74 -7.94 6.16 33.69
C ILE A 74 -8.81 6.19 34.95
N ASN A 75 -9.66 7.20 35.09
CA ASN A 75 -10.49 7.40 36.27
C ASN A 75 -11.91 7.84 35.89
N GLU A 76 -12.90 6.99 36.15
CA GLU A 76 -14.31 7.25 35.79
C GLU A 76 -14.93 8.46 36.50
N GLU A 77 -14.36 8.90 37.62
CA GLU A 77 -14.83 10.06 38.38
C GLU A 77 -14.37 11.40 37.75
N VAL A 78 -13.44 11.35 36.80
CA VAL A 78 -12.88 12.52 36.13
C VAL A 78 -13.58 12.75 34.80
N LEU A 79 -14.36 13.83 34.73
CA LEU A 79 -15.08 14.23 33.53
C LEU A 79 -14.74 15.67 33.17
N TYR A 80 -14.77 15.95 31.87
CA TYR A 80 -14.58 17.27 31.30
C TYR A 80 -15.74 17.59 30.35
N VAL A 81 -16.17 18.85 30.36
CA VAL A 81 -17.19 19.36 29.43
C VAL A 81 -16.74 20.67 28.81
N GLY A 82 -17.15 20.89 27.56
CA GLY A 82 -17.01 22.14 26.85
C GLY A 82 -18.36 22.63 26.33
N THR A 83 -18.55 23.94 26.24
CA THR A 83 -19.81 24.56 25.82
C THR A 83 -19.67 25.39 24.54
N ASP A 84 -20.79 25.72 23.92
CA ASP A 84 -20.87 26.63 22.76
C ASP A 84 -20.71 28.12 23.12
N ASP A 85 -20.73 28.43 24.42
CA ASP A 85 -20.78 29.78 24.98
C ASP A 85 -19.49 30.19 25.73
N GLY A 86 -18.44 29.35 25.67
CA GLY A 86 -17.10 29.72 26.16
C GLY A 86 -16.75 29.27 27.56
N PHE A 87 -17.26 28.12 28.01
CA PHE A 87 -16.80 27.46 29.23
C PHE A 87 -16.18 26.10 28.99
N ILE A 88 -15.13 25.84 29.76
CA ILE A 88 -14.58 24.51 29.99
C ILE A 88 -14.81 24.20 31.46
N GLN A 89 -15.35 23.02 31.77
CA GLN A 89 -15.52 22.60 33.16
C GLN A 89 -15.00 21.19 33.39
N SER A 90 -14.52 20.93 34.60
CA SER A 90 -14.03 19.62 35.02
C SER A 90 -14.56 19.21 36.39
N THR A 91 -14.67 17.90 36.59
CA THR A 91 -15.00 17.28 37.88
C THR A 91 -13.99 16.16 38.16
N LYS A 92 -13.78 15.86 39.44
CA LYS A 92 -12.95 14.73 39.91
C LYS A 92 -13.70 13.82 40.89
N ASP A 93 -15.00 14.02 41.04
CA ASP A 93 -15.86 13.35 42.02
C ASP A 93 -17.17 12.87 41.39
N GLY A 94 -17.14 12.55 40.09
CA GLY A 94 -18.25 11.94 39.37
C GLY A 94 -19.40 12.92 39.09
N GLY A 95 -19.10 14.22 39.07
CA GLY A 95 -20.07 15.28 38.79
C GLY A 95 -20.67 15.94 40.03
N LYS A 96 -20.25 15.58 41.25
CA LYS A 96 -20.77 16.22 42.47
C LYS A 96 -20.34 17.68 42.56
N THR A 97 -19.10 17.98 42.18
CA THR A 97 -18.56 19.34 42.10
C THR A 97 -17.88 19.59 40.76
N TRP A 98 -18.00 20.83 40.27
CA TRP A 98 -17.48 21.27 38.98
C TRP A 98 -16.58 22.50 39.14
N VAL A 99 -15.41 22.46 38.52
CA VAL A 99 -14.47 23.58 38.40
C VAL A 99 -14.67 24.22 37.03
N LYS A 100 -15.00 25.51 37.02
CA LYS A 100 -15.33 26.27 35.81
C LYS A 100 -14.16 27.18 35.38
N THR A 101 -13.83 27.12 34.09
CA THR A 101 -12.82 27.96 33.44
C THR A 101 -13.45 28.69 32.25
N ASN A 102 -13.34 30.02 32.22
CA ASN A 102 -13.72 30.81 31.04
C ASN A 102 -12.63 30.68 29.97
N VAL A 103 -13.03 30.42 28.72
CA VAL A 103 -12.11 30.29 27.60
C VAL A 103 -11.32 31.59 27.35
N SER A 104 -11.82 32.76 27.75
CA SER A 104 -11.08 34.03 27.70
C SER A 104 -9.80 34.05 28.54
N ASN A 105 -9.66 33.11 29.49
CA ASN A 105 -8.45 32.98 30.30
C ASN A 105 -7.31 32.29 29.52
N LEU A 106 -7.60 31.74 28.34
CA LEU A 106 -6.63 31.11 27.45
C LEU A 106 -6.06 32.14 26.48
N ASP A 107 -4.76 32.01 26.19
CA ASP A 107 -4.01 32.99 25.40
C ASP A 107 -4.62 33.26 24.01
N GLY A 108 -5.12 34.50 23.85
CA GLY A 108 -5.68 35.03 22.61
C GLY A 108 -7.05 34.49 22.23
N VAL A 109 -7.76 33.78 23.12
CA VAL A 109 -9.07 33.18 22.82
C VAL A 109 -10.22 34.18 23.11
N PRO A 110 -11.16 34.38 22.17
CA PRO A 110 -12.35 35.20 22.42
C PRO A 110 -13.27 34.63 23.51
N GLU A 111 -13.95 35.49 24.26
CA GLU A 111 -14.74 35.14 25.46
C GLU A 111 -15.86 34.11 25.23
N ARG A 112 -16.36 34.04 23.99
CA ARG A 112 -17.44 33.13 23.57
C ARG A 112 -16.97 32.15 22.49
N ALA A 113 -15.68 31.80 22.49
CA ALA A 113 -15.17 30.78 21.59
C ALA A 113 -15.89 29.45 21.86
N TYR A 114 -16.31 28.79 20.79
CA TYR A 114 -17.01 27.51 20.82
C TYR A 114 -16.02 26.40 21.16
N VAL A 115 -16.33 25.52 22.12
CA VAL A 115 -15.52 24.33 22.37
C VAL A 115 -15.87 23.25 21.33
N ASN A 116 -15.00 23.07 20.34
CA ASN A 116 -15.20 22.07 19.30
C ASN A 116 -14.98 20.65 19.85
N ASP A 117 -13.92 20.46 20.62
CA ASP A 117 -13.53 19.15 21.14
C ASP A 117 -12.83 19.28 22.49
N ILE A 118 -13.15 18.38 23.41
CA ILE A 118 -12.39 18.15 24.64
C ILE A 118 -12.04 16.67 24.73
N LYS A 119 -10.78 16.36 25.04
CA LYS A 119 -10.29 14.99 25.15
C LYS A 119 -9.40 14.82 26.38
N ALA A 120 -9.79 13.90 27.24
CA ALA A 120 -8.93 13.42 28.31
C ALA A 120 -7.80 12.57 27.70
N ASP A 121 -6.61 12.68 28.27
CA ASP A 121 -5.45 11.90 27.85
C ASP A 121 -5.64 10.41 28.18
N LEU A 122 -5.09 9.55 27.34
CA LEU A 122 -5.18 8.09 27.46
C LEU A 122 -4.22 7.52 28.52
N PHE A 123 -3.20 8.29 28.94
CA PHE A 123 -2.08 7.83 29.76
C PHE A 123 -1.86 8.64 31.04
N ASP A 124 -2.37 9.88 31.12
CA ASP A 124 -2.31 10.73 32.32
C ASP A 124 -3.67 11.34 32.68
N GLU A 125 -4.20 11.00 33.86
CA GLU A 125 -5.50 11.49 34.34
C GLU A 125 -5.61 13.02 34.48
N ASN A 126 -4.47 13.70 34.62
CA ASN A 126 -4.41 15.16 34.77
C ASN A 126 -4.21 15.90 33.45
N THR A 127 -3.98 15.16 32.35
CA THR A 127 -3.79 15.75 31.03
C THR A 127 -5.11 15.77 30.25
N VAL A 128 -5.43 16.94 29.69
CA VAL A 128 -6.64 17.18 28.89
C VAL A 128 -6.32 18.16 27.78
N TYR A 129 -6.86 17.89 26.60
CA TYR A 129 -6.71 18.71 25.40
C TYR A 129 -8.05 19.38 25.06
N VAL A 130 -7.99 20.61 24.57
CA VAL A 130 -9.19 21.34 24.11
C VAL A 130 -8.93 22.05 22.78
N ALA A 131 -9.84 21.86 21.84
CA ALA A 131 -9.90 22.57 20.56
C ALA A 131 -11.04 23.59 20.61
N LEU A 132 -10.73 24.85 20.29
CA LEU A 132 -11.66 25.97 20.36
C LEU A 132 -11.81 26.62 18.99
N ASP A 133 -12.92 27.34 18.82
CA ASP A 133 -13.30 27.89 17.53
C ASP A 133 -14.03 29.22 17.67
N ALA A 134 -13.57 30.21 16.90
CA ALA A 134 -14.14 31.54 16.84
C ALA A 134 -14.44 31.98 15.39
N HIS A 135 -14.50 31.06 14.41
CA HIS A 135 -14.69 31.42 13.00
C HIS A 135 -16.01 32.15 12.74
N LYS A 136 -17.06 31.86 13.53
CA LYS A 136 -18.35 32.56 13.47
C LYS A 136 -18.26 34.03 13.88
N GLN A 137 -17.19 34.42 14.57
CA GLN A 137 -16.88 35.79 14.98
C GLN A 137 -15.87 36.46 14.02
N GLY A 138 -15.49 35.78 12.94
CA GLY A 138 -14.50 36.26 11.97
C GLY A 138 -13.04 35.94 12.32
N ASP A 139 -12.80 35.15 13.36
CA ASP A 139 -11.47 34.72 13.78
C ASP A 139 -11.21 33.26 13.41
N TYR A 140 -10.29 33.06 12.47
CA TYR A 140 -9.96 31.73 11.92
C TYR A 140 -8.72 31.11 12.59
N SER A 141 -8.19 31.72 13.66
CA SER A 141 -6.96 31.26 14.30
C SER A 141 -7.06 29.82 14.83
N PRO A 142 -6.00 29.02 14.72
CA PRO A 142 -5.96 27.73 15.39
C PRO A 142 -5.90 27.92 16.91
N TYR A 143 -6.90 27.39 17.61
CA TYR A 143 -6.92 27.32 19.07
C TYR A 143 -6.91 25.86 19.52
N LEU A 144 -5.75 25.41 19.98
CA LEU A 144 -5.54 24.09 20.53
C LEU A 144 -4.67 24.23 21.78
N PHE A 145 -5.16 23.70 22.90
CA PHE A 145 -4.50 23.82 24.18
C PHE A 145 -4.41 22.48 24.90
N VAL A 146 -3.39 22.34 25.75
CA VAL A 146 -3.23 21.23 26.68
C VAL A 146 -3.12 21.76 28.10
N SER A 147 -3.83 21.13 29.02
CA SER A 147 -3.63 21.27 30.46
C SER A 147 -2.97 19.99 30.97
N LYS A 148 -1.99 20.11 31.89
CA LYS A 148 -1.35 18.99 32.60
C LYS A 148 -1.72 18.93 34.09
N ASN A 149 -2.76 19.66 34.52
CA ASN A 149 -3.17 19.77 35.91
C ASN A 149 -4.69 19.74 36.11
N GLY A 150 -5.40 19.00 35.25
CA GLY A 150 -6.85 18.76 35.37
C GLY A 150 -7.73 19.95 34.96
N GLY A 151 -7.27 20.79 34.05
CA GLY A 151 -8.00 21.91 33.47
C GLY A 151 -7.80 23.25 34.17
N LYS A 152 -6.86 23.33 35.13
CA LYS A 152 -6.60 24.55 35.93
C LYS A 152 -5.78 25.59 35.18
N SER A 153 -4.84 25.17 34.32
CA SER A 153 -4.04 26.05 33.47
C SER A 153 -3.76 25.40 32.12
N TRP A 154 -3.69 26.21 31.06
CA TRP A 154 -3.65 25.74 29.68
C TRP A 154 -2.45 26.31 28.93
N ASN A 155 -1.78 25.48 28.14
CA ASN A 155 -0.67 25.86 27.26
C ASN A 155 -1.09 25.69 25.80
N LYS A 156 -0.80 26.69 24.97
CA LYS A 156 -1.10 26.68 23.54
C LYS A 156 -0.14 25.75 22.80
N ILE A 157 -0.67 24.85 21.99
CA ILE A 157 0.11 23.84 21.25
C ILE A 157 -0.19 23.89 19.75
N THR A 158 -0.04 25.06 19.13
CA THR A 158 -0.44 25.29 17.74
C THR A 158 0.73 25.47 16.78
N LYS A 159 1.97 25.29 17.25
CA LYS A 159 3.18 25.48 16.44
C LYS A 159 3.20 24.50 15.25
N GLY A 160 3.36 25.02 14.03
CA GLY A 160 3.38 24.22 12.80
C GLY A 160 2.00 23.99 12.16
N ILE A 161 0.91 24.36 12.84
CA ILE A 161 -0.42 24.46 12.22
C ILE A 161 -0.45 25.75 11.40
N ALA A 162 -1.01 25.69 10.19
CA ALA A 162 -1.11 26.88 9.33
C ALA A 162 -2.07 27.91 9.95
N GLU A 163 -1.80 29.20 9.70
CA GLU A 163 -2.77 30.25 10.02
C GLU A 163 -4.10 29.99 9.33
N LYS A 164 -5.20 30.42 9.96
CA LYS A 164 -6.57 30.23 9.47
C LYS A 164 -7.05 28.77 9.38
N SER A 165 -6.30 27.81 9.95
CA SER A 165 -6.69 26.40 10.04
C SER A 165 -7.17 26.05 11.45
N TYR A 166 -8.36 26.52 11.82
CA TYR A 166 -8.98 26.17 13.11
C TYR A 166 -9.22 24.66 13.25
N VAL A 167 -9.26 24.19 14.50
CA VAL A 167 -9.20 22.76 14.84
C VAL A 167 -10.60 22.25 15.22
N TRP A 168 -11.01 21.15 14.60
CA TRP A 168 -12.29 20.50 14.85
C TRP A 168 -12.19 19.36 15.86
N ARG A 169 -11.12 18.57 15.78
CA ARG A 169 -10.95 17.35 16.56
C ARG A 169 -9.51 17.06 16.88
N ILE A 170 -9.29 16.38 18.00
CA ILE A 170 -8.02 15.79 18.39
C ILE A 170 -8.21 14.32 18.79
N VAL A 171 -7.28 13.46 18.40
CA VAL A 171 -7.20 12.06 18.87
C VAL A 171 -5.75 11.72 19.21
N GLN A 172 -5.57 10.97 20.29
CA GLN A 172 -4.27 10.50 20.77
C GLN A 172 -4.07 9.03 20.40
N ASP A 173 -2.85 8.69 19.97
CA ASP A 173 -2.49 7.29 19.74
C ASP A 173 -2.58 6.48 21.03
N HIS A 174 -3.04 5.24 20.90
CA HIS A 174 -3.32 4.36 22.03
C HIS A 174 -2.09 3.59 22.53
N ILE A 175 -0.92 3.78 21.91
CA ILE A 175 0.34 3.16 22.31
C ILE A 175 1.42 4.20 22.66
N ASN A 176 1.57 5.26 21.86
CA ASN A 176 2.55 6.32 22.08
C ASN A 176 1.85 7.63 22.52
N PRO A 177 2.04 8.09 23.78
CA PRO A 177 1.40 9.31 24.30
C PRO A 177 1.76 10.58 23.53
N ASN A 178 2.90 10.59 22.85
CA ASN A 178 3.39 11.76 22.10
C ASN A 178 2.89 11.81 20.65
N LEU A 179 2.22 10.76 20.16
CA LEU A 179 1.62 10.74 18.83
C LEU A 179 0.16 11.16 18.91
N LEU A 180 -0.16 12.31 18.31
CA LEU A 180 -1.53 12.83 18.24
C LEU A 180 -1.86 13.25 16.81
N PHE A 181 -3.15 13.23 16.48
CA PHE A 181 -3.69 13.68 15.20
C PHE A 181 -4.78 14.72 15.43
N ILE A 182 -4.85 15.70 14.53
CA ILE A 182 -5.90 16.73 14.56
C ILE A 182 -6.56 16.88 13.19
N GLY A 183 -7.88 17.04 13.22
CA GLY A 183 -8.70 17.40 12.07
C GLY A 183 -8.88 18.92 12.07
N THR A 184 -8.58 19.56 10.94
CA THR A 184 -8.65 21.02 10.77
C THR A 184 -9.50 21.38 9.57
N GLU A 185 -9.75 22.67 9.38
CA GLU A 185 -10.52 23.17 8.23
C GLU A 185 -9.87 22.85 6.87
N PHE A 186 -8.55 22.66 6.81
CA PHE A 186 -7.82 22.47 5.55
C PHE A 186 -6.93 21.22 5.52
N GLY A 187 -7.27 20.21 6.32
CA GLY A 187 -6.60 18.91 6.30
C GLY A 187 -6.37 18.32 7.68
N ILE A 188 -5.52 17.30 7.72
CA ILE A 188 -5.14 16.57 8.92
C ILE A 188 -3.69 16.90 9.27
N TYR A 189 -3.40 17.09 10.55
CA TYR A 189 -2.04 17.21 11.04
C TYR A 189 -1.75 16.11 12.06
N PHE A 190 -0.47 15.79 12.22
CA PHE A 190 0.01 14.92 13.28
C PHE A 190 1.19 15.56 14.01
N THR A 191 1.42 15.11 15.23
CA THR A 191 2.59 15.42 16.05
C THR A 191 3.19 14.12 16.56
N ILE A 192 4.51 14.07 16.74
CA ILE A 192 5.24 12.95 17.37
C ILE A 192 5.91 13.38 18.68
N ASN A 193 5.67 14.62 19.11
CA ASN A 193 6.29 15.27 20.27
C ASN A 193 5.24 15.92 21.18
N GLY A 194 4.07 15.27 21.34
CA GLY A 194 3.09 15.65 22.34
C GLY A 194 2.43 17.01 22.12
N GLY A 195 2.45 17.53 20.89
CA GLY A 195 1.88 18.83 20.53
C GLY A 195 2.89 19.98 20.46
N ASP A 196 4.18 19.75 20.72
CA ASP A 196 5.21 20.79 20.61
C ASP A 196 5.34 21.33 19.17
N SER A 197 5.14 20.47 18.17
CA SER A 197 5.04 20.89 16.77
C SER A 197 4.18 19.94 15.93
N TRP A 198 3.43 20.51 14.99
CA TRP A 198 2.54 19.78 14.08
C TRP A 198 3.07 19.76 12.65
N LYS A 199 2.83 18.64 11.96
CA LYS A 199 3.13 18.45 10.53
C LYS A 199 1.85 18.03 9.80
N GLN A 200 1.59 18.65 8.66
CA GLN A 200 0.40 18.34 7.85
C GLN A 200 0.59 17.01 7.09
N LEU A 201 -0.42 16.14 7.11
CA LEU A 201 -0.54 14.99 6.21
C LEU A 201 -1.05 15.49 4.86
N LYS A 202 -0.20 15.43 3.82
CA LYS A 202 -0.50 15.98 2.49
C LYS A 202 -0.80 14.94 1.42
N ASP A 203 -0.29 13.71 1.57
CA ASP A 203 -0.41 12.70 0.54
C ASP A 203 -1.79 12.02 0.61
N GLY A 204 -2.45 11.87 -0.53
CA GLY A 204 -3.78 11.23 -0.64
C GLY A 204 -4.98 12.02 -0.10
N LEU A 205 -4.79 13.19 0.52
CA LEU A 205 -5.88 13.98 1.12
C LEU A 205 -6.18 15.27 0.32
N PRO A 206 -7.46 15.59 0.06
CA PRO A 206 -7.83 16.88 -0.52
C PRO A 206 -7.76 18.00 0.54
N THR A 207 -7.64 19.24 0.09
CA THR A 207 -7.83 20.42 0.95
C THR A 207 -9.33 20.59 1.26
N ILE A 208 -9.76 20.03 2.39
CA ILE A 208 -11.14 20.09 2.90
C ILE A 208 -11.15 20.00 4.44
N SER A 209 -12.28 20.38 5.03
CA SER A 209 -12.54 20.29 6.46
C SER A 209 -12.67 18.84 6.91
N PHE A 210 -11.92 18.45 7.94
CA PHE A 210 -12.02 17.15 8.62
C PHE A 210 -12.60 17.36 10.00
N ARG A 211 -13.86 16.93 10.17
CA ARG A 211 -14.67 17.23 11.37
C ARG A 211 -14.77 16.08 12.35
N ASP A 212 -14.39 14.87 11.94
CA ASP A 212 -14.23 13.75 12.86
C ASP A 212 -12.99 12.93 12.59
N LEU A 213 -12.35 12.44 13.65
CA LEU A 213 -11.21 11.52 13.60
C LEU A 213 -11.44 10.39 14.59
N VAL A 214 -11.12 9.16 14.21
CA VAL A 214 -11.11 8.02 15.12
C VAL A 214 -9.96 7.06 14.77
N ILE A 215 -9.40 6.44 15.80
CA ILE A 215 -8.38 5.40 15.65
C ILE A 215 -9.04 4.03 15.77
N GLN A 216 -8.90 3.21 14.72
CA GLN A 216 -9.17 1.78 14.80
C GLN A 216 -7.92 1.12 15.41
N ARG A 217 -8.03 0.70 16.68
CA ARG A 217 -6.87 0.25 17.48
C ARG A 217 -6.27 -1.08 17.01
N GLU A 218 -7.08 -2.00 16.55
CA GLU A 218 -6.64 -3.35 16.14
C GLU A 218 -5.82 -3.34 14.84
N HIS A 219 -6.13 -2.42 13.93
CA HIS A 219 -5.47 -2.31 12.63
C HIS A 219 -4.49 -1.13 12.56
N GLU A 220 -4.47 -0.30 13.60
CA GLU A 220 -3.61 0.89 13.67
C GLU A 220 -3.93 1.87 12.53
N ASP A 221 -5.22 2.01 12.24
CA ASP A 221 -5.73 2.86 11.16
C ASP A 221 -6.29 4.17 11.72
N LEU A 222 -6.03 5.27 11.03
CA LEU A 222 -6.65 6.57 11.31
C LEU A 222 -7.79 6.78 10.31
N VAL A 223 -9.02 6.80 10.82
CA VAL A 223 -10.22 7.08 10.03
C VAL A 223 -10.59 8.55 10.21
N ALA A 224 -10.77 9.26 9.10
CA ALA A 224 -11.00 10.69 9.08
C ALA A 224 -12.23 11.06 8.27
N ALA A 225 -13.25 11.61 8.92
CA ALA A 225 -14.49 12.04 8.27
C ALA A 225 -14.35 13.48 7.75
N SER A 226 -14.52 13.65 6.44
CA SER A 226 -14.50 14.96 5.79
C SER A 226 -15.89 15.59 5.74
N PHE A 227 -15.94 16.92 5.66
CA PHE A 227 -17.18 17.65 5.42
C PHE A 227 -17.55 17.61 3.93
N GLY A 228 -18.38 16.64 3.53
CA GLY A 228 -18.95 16.56 2.18
C GLY A 228 -18.20 15.69 1.18
N ARG A 229 -17.19 14.91 1.59
CA ARG A 229 -16.47 13.95 0.74
C ARG A 229 -16.25 12.58 1.38
N SER A 230 -17.21 12.11 2.18
CA SER A 230 -17.14 10.83 2.91
C SER A 230 -15.96 10.81 3.91
N PHE A 231 -15.42 9.63 4.22
CA PHE A 231 -14.26 9.43 5.09
C PHE A 231 -13.05 8.88 4.32
N TYR A 232 -11.87 9.11 4.88
CA TYR A 232 -10.57 8.65 4.40
C TYR A 232 -9.94 7.77 5.47
N VAL A 233 -9.17 6.76 5.06
CA VAL A 233 -8.45 5.87 5.98
C VAL A 233 -6.95 5.96 5.68
N LEU A 234 -6.16 6.34 6.68
CA LEU A 234 -4.72 6.14 6.64
C LEU A 234 -4.44 4.77 7.25
N ASP A 235 -4.25 3.78 6.37
CA ASP A 235 -3.97 2.41 6.77
C ASP A 235 -2.63 2.34 7.52
N ASN A 236 -2.58 1.63 8.65
CA ASN A 236 -1.37 1.36 9.43
C ASN A 236 -0.47 2.60 9.61
N TYR A 237 -0.84 3.50 10.52
CA TYR A 237 0.00 4.66 10.86
C TYR A 237 1.15 4.32 11.83
N ALA A 238 1.33 3.07 12.23
CA ALA A 238 2.25 2.69 13.31
C ALA A 238 3.71 3.09 13.08
N PHE A 239 4.14 3.23 11.81
CA PHE A 239 5.46 3.76 11.46
C PHE A 239 5.71 5.15 12.06
N LEU A 240 4.66 5.97 12.23
CA LEU A 240 4.75 7.30 12.85
C LEU A 240 5.23 7.25 14.30
N ARG A 241 4.96 6.15 15.03
CA ARG A 241 5.42 5.98 16.42
C ARG A 241 6.94 5.82 16.52
N LYS A 242 7.57 5.40 15.43
CA LYS A 242 9.02 5.18 15.33
C LYS A 242 9.73 6.35 14.66
N LEU A 243 9.00 7.34 14.15
CA LEU A 243 9.63 8.57 13.69
C LEU A 243 10.17 9.34 14.89
N SER A 244 11.46 9.64 14.86
CA SER A 244 12.15 10.53 15.79
C SER A 244 13.12 11.41 15.01
N ASP A 245 13.67 12.43 15.66
CA ASP A 245 14.73 13.24 15.06
C ASP A 245 15.97 12.40 14.71
N ASP A 246 16.26 11.34 15.47
CA ASP A 246 17.35 10.39 15.21
C ASP A 246 17.10 9.58 13.92
N VAL A 247 15.88 9.04 13.75
CA VAL A 247 15.48 8.28 12.55
C VAL A 247 15.56 9.13 11.28
N VAL A 248 15.30 10.44 11.40
CA VAL A 248 15.41 11.40 10.29
C VAL A 248 16.87 11.63 9.88
N GLN A 249 17.85 11.33 10.74
CA GLN A 249 19.28 11.43 10.44
C GLN A 249 19.84 10.22 9.70
N GLU A 250 19.24 9.04 9.84
CA GLU A 250 19.65 7.85 9.10
C GLU A 250 19.39 8.01 7.58
N ASP A 251 20.28 7.47 6.75
CA ASP A 251 20.16 7.58 5.27
C ASP A 251 18.85 6.98 4.74
N ALA A 252 18.47 5.82 5.29
CA ALA A 252 17.17 5.22 5.06
C ALA A 252 16.81 4.23 6.18
N VAL A 253 15.52 4.11 6.47
CA VAL A 253 14.99 3.24 7.52
C VAL A 253 13.83 2.42 6.97
N LEU A 254 13.81 1.13 7.28
CA LEU A 254 12.68 0.24 7.03
C LEU A 254 11.91 0.02 8.33
N PHE A 255 10.61 0.30 8.31
CA PHE A 255 9.76 0.11 9.50
C PHE A 255 9.23 -1.32 9.54
N LYS A 256 9.10 -1.87 10.76
CA LYS A 256 8.52 -3.21 10.95
C LYS A 256 7.07 -3.20 10.44
N PRO A 257 6.71 -4.06 9.47
CA PRO A 257 5.33 -4.17 9.03
C PRO A 257 4.49 -4.86 10.11
N ARG A 258 3.19 -4.60 10.10
CA ARG A 258 2.24 -5.35 10.94
C ARG A 258 2.13 -6.81 10.49
N ASP A 259 1.68 -7.67 11.40
CA ASP A 259 1.31 -9.03 11.06
C ASP A 259 0.27 -9.02 9.93
N THR A 260 0.54 -9.76 8.86
CA THR A 260 -0.28 -9.75 7.65
C THR A 260 -0.91 -11.11 7.42
N TYR A 261 -2.15 -11.14 6.95
CA TYR A 261 -2.82 -12.38 6.58
C TYR A 261 -2.54 -12.75 5.11
N LEU A 262 -2.20 -14.01 4.88
CA LEU A 262 -2.12 -14.59 3.55
C LEU A 262 -3.52 -14.85 3.01
N TYR A 263 -3.87 -14.11 1.96
CA TYR A 263 -5.11 -14.33 1.21
C TYR A 263 -4.91 -14.04 -0.28
N SER A 264 -5.75 -14.65 -1.12
CA SER A 264 -5.83 -14.33 -2.54
C SER A 264 -7.08 -13.47 -2.79
N PRO A 265 -6.94 -12.26 -3.35
CA PRO A 265 -8.09 -11.44 -3.67
C PRO A 265 -8.99 -12.19 -4.65
N ARG A 266 -10.28 -12.30 -4.32
CA ARG A 266 -11.23 -12.87 -5.27
C ARG A 266 -11.39 -11.91 -6.44
N ARG A 267 -11.25 -12.46 -7.66
CA ARG A 267 -11.76 -11.80 -8.86
C ARG A 267 -13.23 -12.19 -8.99
N ASP A 268 -14.12 -11.25 -8.71
CA ASP A 268 -15.57 -11.44 -8.74
C ASP A 268 -16.18 -11.37 -10.15
N GLY A 269 -15.36 -11.46 -11.20
CA GLY A 269 -15.82 -11.59 -12.59
C GLY A 269 -14.80 -11.10 -13.61
N ARG A 270 -15.27 -10.78 -14.82
CA ARG A 270 -14.47 -10.15 -15.91
C ARG A 270 -14.23 -8.64 -15.70
N GLN A 271 -14.78 -8.05 -14.64
CA GLN A 271 -14.73 -6.61 -14.32
C GLN A 271 -14.22 -6.41 -12.88
N LYS A 272 -13.73 -5.18 -12.56
CA LYS A 272 -13.14 -4.82 -11.25
C LYS A 272 -14.15 -4.83 -10.08
N SER A 273 -15.45 -4.89 -10.39
CA SER A 273 -16.58 -4.67 -9.47
C SER A 273 -17.62 -5.80 -9.51
N GLY A 274 -17.25 -6.97 -10.04
CA GLY A 274 -18.22 -7.98 -10.42
C GLY A 274 -19.24 -7.47 -11.45
N SER A 275 -20.17 -8.30 -11.88
CA SER A 275 -21.27 -7.88 -12.77
C SER A 275 -22.36 -7.07 -12.02
N LEU A 276 -21.96 -6.26 -11.02
CA LEU A 276 -22.86 -5.55 -10.10
C LEU A 276 -23.42 -4.23 -10.68
N GLY A 277 -22.97 -3.81 -11.87
CA GLY A 277 -23.42 -2.58 -12.53
C GLY A 277 -22.84 -1.30 -11.89
N GLY A 278 -23.14 -0.14 -12.50
CA GLY A 278 -22.55 1.16 -12.13
C GLY A 278 -23.13 1.84 -10.88
N GLN A 279 -24.04 1.18 -10.14
CA GLN A 279 -24.69 1.75 -8.95
C GLN A 279 -24.07 1.28 -7.63
N HIS A 280 -23.05 0.43 -7.66
CA HIS A 280 -22.38 -0.04 -6.45
C HIS A 280 -21.17 0.84 -6.13
N PHE A 281 -21.27 1.62 -5.06
CA PHE A 281 -20.15 2.41 -4.53
C PHE A 281 -19.49 1.65 -3.38
N TYR A 282 -18.17 1.50 -3.44
CA TYR A 282 -17.35 0.92 -2.39
C TYR A 282 -16.00 1.65 -2.37
N GLY A 283 -15.38 1.75 -1.19
CA GLY A 283 -14.02 2.26 -1.07
C GLY A 283 -13.03 1.25 -1.67
N GLU A 284 -11.89 1.73 -2.16
CA GLU A 284 -10.82 0.82 -2.55
C GLU A 284 -10.29 0.09 -1.30
N ASN A 285 -10.09 -1.23 -1.42
CA ASN A 285 -9.40 -1.97 -0.37
C ASN A 285 -7.93 -1.52 -0.29
N PRO A 286 -7.27 -1.65 0.88
CA PRO A 286 -5.83 -1.45 1.00
C PRO A 286 -5.06 -2.28 -0.03
N GLU A 287 -3.85 -1.83 -0.38
CA GLU A 287 -2.98 -2.58 -1.29
C GLU A 287 -2.80 -4.03 -0.81
N HIS A 288 -2.95 -4.98 -1.74
CA HIS A 288 -2.88 -6.40 -1.42
C HIS A 288 -1.44 -6.82 -1.09
N GLY A 289 -1.23 -7.28 0.15
CA GLY A 289 0.03 -7.88 0.56
C GLY A 289 0.56 -7.38 1.90
N VAL A 290 1.84 -7.64 2.14
CA VAL A 290 2.58 -7.07 3.28
C VAL A 290 2.96 -5.64 2.92
N LEU A 291 2.48 -4.67 3.70
CA LEU A 291 2.77 -3.25 3.51
C LEU A 291 4.06 -2.88 4.24
N PHE A 292 5.07 -2.44 3.50
CA PHE A 292 6.33 -1.95 4.03
C PHE A 292 6.37 -0.43 3.91
N ASP A 293 6.48 0.24 5.07
CA ASP A 293 6.80 1.66 5.14
C ASP A 293 8.31 1.83 5.26
N TYR A 294 8.86 2.78 4.52
CA TYR A 294 10.28 3.09 4.56
C TYR A 294 10.55 4.59 4.37
N TYR A 295 11.58 5.09 5.04
CA TYR A 295 12.05 6.46 4.96
C TYR A 295 13.35 6.53 4.14
N ILE A 296 13.45 7.53 3.28
CA ILE A 296 14.68 7.90 2.57
C ILE A 296 15.01 9.36 2.88
N LYS A 297 16.17 9.61 3.47
CA LYS A 297 16.60 10.95 3.91
C LYS A 297 16.77 11.91 2.75
N GLU A 298 17.53 11.49 1.75
CA GLU A 298 17.72 12.26 0.52
C GLU A 298 17.75 11.33 -0.68
N LYS A 299 17.30 11.88 -1.82
CA LYS A 299 17.44 11.20 -3.10
C LYS A 299 18.92 11.28 -3.52
N PRO A 300 19.64 10.15 -3.64
CA PRO A 300 21.01 10.16 -4.15
C PRO A 300 21.03 10.77 -5.55
N LYS A 301 21.99 11.67 -5.79
CA LYS A 301 22.15 12.35 -7.08
C LYS A 301 23.18 11.60 -7.91
N THR A 302 22.95 11.59 -9.22
CA THR A 302 23.97 11.14 -10.17
C THR A 302 25.01 12.23 -10.37
N ASN A 303 26.21 11.88 -10.83
CA ASN A 303 27.28 12.85 -11.12
C ASN A 303 26.79 13.95 -12.07
N LYS A 304 26.01 13.58 -13.09
CA LYS A 304 25.33 14.53 -13.98
C LYS A 304 24.43 15.52 -13.22
N GLN A 305 23.65 15.04 -12.24
CA GLN A 305 22.74 15.89 -11.46
C GLN A 305 23.48 16.81 -10.51
N GLU A 306 24.59 16.35 -9.92
CA GLU A 306 25.47 17.18 -9.11
C GLU A 306 26.11 18.28 -9.96
N ARG A 307 26.71 17.92 -11.10
CA ARG A 307 27.27 18.88 -12.05
C ARG A 307 26.23 19.92 -12.48
N THR A 308 25.05 19.48 -12.93
CA THR A 308 23.97 20.38 -13.36
C THR A 308 23.51 21.30 -12.22
N LYS A 309 23.56 20.85 -10.96
CA LYS A 309 23.25 21.69 -9.79
C LYS A 309 24.32 22.78 -9.62
N THR A 310 25.59 22.42 -9.67
CA THR A 310 26.72 23.36 -9.58
C THR A 310 26.68 24.38 -10.71
N GLU A 311 26.44 23.94 -11.95
CA GLU A 311 26.27 24.81 -13.13
C GLU A 311 25.10 25.79 -12.95
N LYS A 312 23.97 25.35 -12.39
CA LYS A 312 22.85 26.24 -12.06
C LYS A 312 23.24 27.30 -11.03
N GLU A 313 24.04 26.95 -10.03
CA GLU A 313 24.51 27.90 -9.02
C GLU A 313 25.54 28.90 -9.59
N LEU A 314 26.40 28.46 -10.51
CA LEU A 314 27.33 29.33 -11.24
C LEU A 314 26.60 30.28 -12.20
N ASN A 315 25.64 29.77 -12.96
CA ASN A 315 24.78 30.59 -13.83
C ASN A 315 24.03 31.68 -13.05
N LYS A 316 23.47 31.34 -11.86
CA LYS A 316 22.82 32.34 -10.99
C LYS A 316 23.78 33.45 -10.52
N LYS A 317 25.07 33.16 -10.47
CA LYS A 317 26.13 34.10 -10.08
C LYS A 317 26.80 34.76 -11.29
N ASN A 318 26.31 34.54 -12.51
CA ASN A 318 26.92 34.96 -13.77
C ASN A 318 28.42 34.63 -13.85
N LYS A 319 28.80 33.44 -13.35
CA LYS A 319 30.17 32.93 -13.44
C LYS A 319 30.29 31.96 -14.62
N ASP A 320 31.48 31.93 -15.20
CA ASP A 320 31.83 30.97 -16.24
C ASP A 320 31.68 29.53 -15.72
N ILE A 321 31.30 28.64 -16.63
CA ILE A 321 31.14 27.21 -16.39
C ILE A 321 32.23 26.49 -17.14
N ASP A 322 33.14 25.87 -16.39
CA ASP A 322 34.21 25.09 -16.99
C ASP A 322 33.68 23.83 -17.68
N PHE A 323 34.25 23.54 -18.84
CA PHE A 323 33.92 22.32 -19.58
C PHE A 323 34.45 21.08 -18.83
N PRO A 324 33.57 20.14 -18.42
CA PRO A 324 33.97 18.98 -17.60
C PRO A 324 34.83 17.94 -18.34
N GLY A 325 35.00 18.05 -19.66
CA GLY A 325 35.72 17.08 -20.47
C GLY A 325 34.82 15.99 -21.07
N TRP A 326 35.23 15.46 -22.23
CA TRP A 326 34.44 14.45 -22.96
C TRP A 326 34.34 13.11 -22.22
N GLU A 327 35.39 12.68 -21.53
CA GLU A 327 35.40 11.42 -20.77
C GLU A 327 34.42 11.45 -19.60
N VAL A 328 34.32 12.59 -18.89
CA VAL A 328 33.34 12.76 -17.80
C VAL A 328 31.92 12.69 -18.35
N LEU A 329 31.65 13.36 -19.47
CA LEU A 329 30.34 13.33 -20.13
C LEU A 329 29.97 11.93 -20.67
N ALA A 330 30.96 11.17 -21.16
CA ALA A 330 30.75 9.79 -21.60
C ALA A 330 30.44 8.88 -20.40
N ALA A 331 31.18 9.01 -19.30
CA ALA A 331 30.92 8.29 -18.06
C ALA A 331 29.51 8.59 -17.51
N GLU A 332 29.09 9.86 -17.50
CA GLU A 332 27.74 10.29 -17.09
C GLU A 332 26.63 9.69 -17.98
N ARG A 333 26.88 9.47 -19.28
CA ARG A 333 25.89 8.85 -20.19
C ARG A 333 25.65 7.38 -19.88
N HIS A 334 26.65 6.70 -19.31
CA HIS A 334 26.58 5.29 -18.93
C HIS A 334 26.30 5.09 -17.43
N GLU A 335 26.30 6.17 -16.65
CA GLU A 335 25.97 6.16 -15.23
C GLU A 335 24.51 5.73 -15.01
N LYS A 336 24.33 4.68 -14.20
CA LYS A 336 23.01 4.24 -13.78
C LYS A 336 22.61 5.00 -12.53
N SER A 337 21.39 5.53 -12.49
CA SER A 337 20.87 6.17 -11.30
C SER A 337 20.82 5.19 -10.11
N PRO A 338 21.16 5.65 -8.89
CA PRO A 338 21.03 4.85 -7.68
C PRO A 338 19.64 4.24 -7.54
N GLN A 339 19.58 3.01 -7.04
CA GLN A 339 18.32 2.28 -6.87
C GLN A 339 18.18 1.77 -5.45
N TYR A 340 16.96 1.87 -4.92
CA TYR A 340 16.60 1.24 -3.66
C TYR A 340 15.84 -0.04 -3.95
N TRP A 341 16.18 -1.10 -3.23
CA TRP A 341 15.57 -2.41 -3.36
C TRP A 341 15.23 -2.95 -1.98
N LEU A 342 14.06 -3.58 -1.87
CA LEU A 342 13.69 -4.40 -0.73
C LEU A 342 13.93 -5.85 -1.10
N GLU A 343 14.75 -6.55 -0.32
CA GLU A 343 14.93 -7.99 -0.45
C GLU A 343 14.20 -8.68 0.71
N ILE A 344 13.48 -9.74 0.38
CA ILE A 344 12.71 -10.55 1.32
C ILE A 344 13.26 -11.97 1.27
N SER A 345 13.64 -12.50 2.42
CA SER A 345 14.19 -13.84 2.60
C SER A 345 13.37 -14.65 3.61
N ASP A 346 13.48 -15.97 3.54
CA ASP A 346 12.94 -16.87 4.58
C ASP A 346 13.88 -17.00 5.78
N SER A 347 13.45 -17.72 6.82
CA SER A 347 14.24 -17.96 8.02
C SER A 347 15.53 -18.77 7.79
N GLN A 348 15.71 -19.37 6.61
CA GLN A 348 16.92 -20.09 6.23
C GLN A 348 17.88 -19.23 5.39
N GLY A 349 17.49 -17.98 5.08
CA GLY A 349 18.28 -17.06 4.27
C GLY A 349 18.06 -17.21 2.76
N ASN A 350 17.11 -18.03 2.32
CA ASN A 350 16.79 -18.14 0.89
C ASN A 350 16.04 -16.88 0.44
N ILE A 351 16.46 -16.30 -0.67
CA ILE A 351 15.82 -15.10 -1.21
C ILE A 351 14.50 -15.46 -1.87
N ILE A 352 13.43 -14.89 -1.36
CA ILE A 352 12.07 -15.12 -1.81
C ILE A 352 11.68 -14.10 -2.88
N ARG A 353 11.89 -12.81 -2.60
CA ARG A 353 11.44 -11.72 -3.48
C ARG A 353 12.35 -10.51 -3.38
N LYS A 354 12.52 -9.81 -4.51
CA LYS A 354 13.12 -8.48 -4.57
C LYS A 354 12.11 -7.49 -5.14
N LEU A 355 11.96 -6.33 -4.50
CA LEU A 355 11.06 -5.26 -4.94
C LEU A 355 11.88 -4.00 -5.17
N LYS A 356 11.75 -3.42 -6.37
CA LYS A 356 12.33 -2.11 -6.66
C LYS A 356 11.50 -1.03 -5.99
N LEU A 357 12.15 -0.15 -5.24
CA LEU A 357 11.50 0.89 -4.46
C LEU A 357 11.54 2.24 -5.17
N LYS A 358 10.60 3.12 -4.78
CA LYS A 358 10.57 4.50 -5.23
C LYS A 358 11.79 5.25 -4.67
N ASN A 359 12.61 5.80 -5.55
CA ASN A 359 13.80 6.57 -5.20
C ASN A 359 13.48 8.08 -5.12
N SER A 360 12.90 8.50 -3.99
CA SER A 360 12.66 9.90 -3.66
C SER A 360 12.79 10.15 -2.16
N LYS A 361 13.09 11.39 -1.77
CA LYS A 361 13.13 11.82 -0.37
C LYS A 361 11.76 11.67 0.30
N GLY A 362 11.74 11.28 1.57
CA GLY A 362 10.55 11.18 2.41
C GLY A 362 10.15 9.76 2.75
N ILE A 363 8.94 9.61 3.27
CA ILE A 363 8.34 8.33 3.63
C ILE A 363 7.58 7.79 2.43
N HIS A 364 7.70 6.50 2.18
CA HIS A 364 7.03 5.79 1.10
C HIS A 364 6.50 4.46 1.62
N ARG A 365 5.50 3.94 0.92
CA ARG A 365 4.93 2.62 1.13
C ARG A 365 5.10 1.76 -0.12
N THR A 366 5.33 0.47 0.08
CA THR A 366 5.31 -0.55 -0.98
C THR A 366 4.64 -1.81 -0.48
N ALA A 367 4.02 -2.58 -1.37
CA ALA A 367 3.39 -3.84 -1.04
C ALA A 367 4.16 -5.04 -1.62
N TRP A 368 4.38 -6.06 -0.79
CA TRP A 368 4.73 -7.40 -1.26
C TRP A 368 3.46 -8.24 -1.38
N ASP A 369 3.12 -8.64 -2.61
CA ASP A 369 1.98 -9.49 -2.96
C ASP A 369 2.01 -10.92 -2.38
N MET A 370 2.94 -11.20 -1.47
CA MET A 370 3.18 -12.48 -0.80
C MET A 370 3.58 -13.60 -1.77
N LYS A 371 4.09 -13.22 -2.96
CA LYS A 371 4.57 -14.17 -3.96
C LYS A 371 6.07 -14.20 -4.05
N GLY A 372 6.63 -15.38 -4.32
CA GLY A 372 8.04 -15.55 -4.62
C GLY A 372 8.44 -14.88 -5.93
N SER A 373 9.72 -14.96 -6.26
CA SER A 373 10.26 -14.49 -7.52
C SER A 373 9.81 -15.37 -8.68
N SER A 374 9.49 -14.75 -9.82
CA SER A 374 9.21 -15.46 -11.07
C SER A 374 10.48 -16.14 -11.57
N LEU A 375 10.42 -17.45 -11.73
CA LEU A 375 11.46 -18.25 -12.41
C LEU A 375 11.12 -18.46 -13.91
N TRP A 376 10.12 -17.75 -14.44
CA TRP A 376 9.72 -17.90 -15.84
C TRP A 376 10.86 -17.48 -16.77
N PRO A 377 11.08 -18.22 -17.88
CA PRO A 377 12.12 -17.87 -18.84
C PRO A 377 11.99 -16.46 -19.40
N VAL A 378 13.13 -15.80 -19.56
CA VAL A 378 13.25 -14.44 -20.11
C VAL A 378 13.73 -14.56 -21.55
N THR A 379 13.03 -13.90 -22.48
CA THR A 379 13.44 -13.79 -23.90
C THR A 379 14.15 -12.47 -24.17
N LYS A 380 14.82 -12.32 -25.32
CA LYS A 380 15.50 -11.08 -25.74
C LYS A 380 14.61 -9.82 -25.74
N ASN A 381 13.30 -10.00 -25.90
CA ASN A 381 12.32 -8.91 -25.90
C ASN A 381 11.74 -8.63 -24.51
N THR A 382 12.19 -9.36 -23.49
CA THR A 382 11.74 -9.17 -22.12
C THR A 382 12.47 -7.99 -21.52
N THR A 383 11.70 -7.10 -20.93
CA THR A 383 12.10 -5.84 -20.32
C THR A 383 11.40 -5.73 -18.97
N ASP A 384 11.87 -4.84 -18.11
CA ASP A 384 11.19 -4.54 -16.84
C ASP A 384 9.71 -4.13 -17.03
N LYS A 385 9.35 -3.59 -18.21
CA LYS A 385 7.99 -3.12 -18.50
C LYS A 385 7.02 -4.23 -18.92
N ASN A 386 7.51 -5.31 -19.52
CA ASN A 386 6.67 -6.41 -20.02
C ASN A 386 6.92 -7.75 -19.30
N SER A 387 7.89 -7.80 -18.40
CA SER A 387 8.10 -8.92 -17.48
C SER A 387 7.00 -8.92 -16.43
N GLN A 388 6.00 -9.79 -16.60
CA GLN A 388 5.04 -10.06 -15.53
C GLN A 388 5.68 -11.00 -14.52
N ASN A 389 5.85 -10.54 -13.28
CA ASN A 389 6.35 -11.38 -12.22
C ASN A 389 5.24 -12.33 -11.73
N ARG A 390 5.21 -13.55 -12.29
CA ARG A 390 4.21 -14.60 -12.03
C ARG A 390 4.67 -15.64 -11.00
N GLY A 391 5.32 -15.20 -9.93
CA GLY A 391 5.64 -16.08 -8.81
C GLY A 391 4.38 -16.61 -8.09
N TRP A 392 4.55 -17.65 -7.30
CA TRP A 392 3.45 -18.23 -6.50
C TRP A 392 3.45 -17.71 -5.08
N TYR A 393 2.31 -17.84 -4.42
CA TYR A 393 2.20 -17.54 -3.00
C TYR A 393 3.19 -18.35 -2.19
N VAL A 394 3.82 -17.67 -1.24
CA VAL A 394 4.66 -18.32 -0.25
C VAL A 394 3.79 -18.88 0.88
N ALA A 395 4.36 -19.79 1.66
CA ALA A 395 3.66 -20.34 2.82
C ALA A 395 3.54 -19.29 3.95
N PRO A 396 2.53 -19.39 4.83
CA PRO A 396 2.55 -18.65 6.08
C PRO A 396 3.81 -18.98 6.89
N GLY A 397 4.38 -17.98 7.56
CA GLY A 397 5.63 -18.12 8.29
C GLY A 397 6.30 -16.78 8.56
N ASN A 398 7.52 -16.87 9.09
CA ASN A 398 8.34 -15.70 9.38
C ASN A 398 9.32 -15.48 8.23
N TYR A 399 9.35 -14.25 7.76
CA TYR A 399 10.24 -13.76 6.72
C TYR A 399 11.06 -12.60 7.27
N ILE A 400 12.16 -12.29 6.59
CA ILE A 400 13.02 -11.16 6.92
C ILE A 400 13.04 -10.24 5.70
N ALA A 401 12.91 -8.94 5.93
CA ALA A 401 13.07 -7.94 4.89
C ALA A 401 14.24 -7.00 5.20
N GLN A 402 15.01 -6.66 4.17
CA GLN A 402 16.19 -5.80 4.26
C GLN A 402 16.22 -4.81 3.11
N LEU A 403 16.55 -3.56 3.43
CA LEU A 403 16.71 -2.49 2.45
C LEU A 403 18.14 -2.48 1.89
N TYR A 404 18.25 -2.34 0.58
CA TYR A 404 19.51 -2.24 -0.16
C TYR A 404 19.55 -0.99 -1.03
N ARG A 405 20.72 -0.39 -1.15
CA ARG A 405 21.04 0.65 -2.14
C ARG A 405 22.08 0.12 -3.12
N ILE A 406 21.78 0.27 -4.41
CA ILE A 406 22.65 -0.11 -5.51
C ILE A 406 23.12 1.14 -6.23
N GLU A 407 24.44 1.33 -6.29
CA GLU A 407 25.13 2.46 -6.92
C GLU A 407 26.21 1.94 -7.85
N GLY A 408 25.90 1.89 -9.15
CA GLY A 408 26.81 1.28 -10.13
C GLY A 408 27.04 -0.21 -9.84
N LYS A 409 28.21 -0.55 -9.32
CA LYS A 409 28.60 -1.92 -8.92
C LYS A 409 28.45 -2.16 -7.42
N ASP A 410 28.33 -1.09 -6.63
CA ASP A 410 28.31 -1.18 -5.18
C ASP A 410 26.91 -1.46 -4.67
N ILE A 411 26.81 -2.41 -3.74
CA ILE A 411 25.56 -2.79 -3.09
C ILE A 411 25.78 -2.61 -1.59
N SER A 412 25.00 -1.73 -0.98
CA SER A 412 25.05 -1.44 0.46
C SER A 412 23.73 -1.81 1.12
N THR A 413 23.79 -2.39 2.32
CA THR A 413 22.63 -2.58 3.19
C THR A 413 22.32 -1.28 3.91
N LEU A 414 21.03 -0.95 4.05
CA LEU A 414 20.57 0.25 4.71
C LEU A 414 19.65 -0.09 5.88
N GLY A 415 19.88 0.55 7.03
CA GLY A 415 19.11 0.32 8.25
C GLY A 415 19.18 -1.14 8.73
N ASN A 416 18.24 -1.50 9.60
CA ASN A 416 18.13 -2.83 10.19
C ASN A 416 17.26 -3.78 9.36
N THR A 417 17.46 -5.08 9.55
CA THR A 417 16.52 -6.10 9.09
C THR A 417 15.20 -5.98 9.87
N VAL A 418 14.08 -6.25 9.20
CA VAL A 418 12.77 -6.30 9.84
C VAL A 418 12.15 -7.69 9.70
N GLU A 419 11.57 -8.17 10.79
CA GLU A 419 10.78 -9.40 10.79
C GLU A 419 9.40 -9.17 10.16
N VAL A 420 8.96 -10.13 9.39
CA VAL A 420 7.70 -10.12 8.66
C VAL A 420 6.93 -11.39 9.00
N ASN A 421 5.80 -11.23 9.68
CA ASN A 421 4.97 -12.36 10.09
C ASN A 421 3.79 -12.51 9.14
N LEU A 422 3.76 -13.60 8.40
CA LEU A 422 2.68 -13.95 7.48
C LEU A 422 1.81 -15.04 8.09
N LYS A 423 0.58 -14.70 8.46
CA LYS A 423 -0.38 -15.60 9.12
C LYS A 423 -1.38 -16.17 8.12
N PRO A 424 -1.87 -17.41 8.28
CA PRO A 424 -3.01 -17.88 7.48
C PRO A 424 -4.26 -17.05 7.84
N LEU A 425 -5.04 -16.62 6.84
CA LEU A 425 -6.30 -15.88 7.08
C LEU A 425 -7.32 -16.74 7.84
N SER A 426 -7.38 -18.03 7.53
CA SER A 426 -8.31 -18.98 8.12
C SER A 426 -7.61 -20.31 8.41
N LYS A 427 -8.06 -21.02 9.43
CA LYS A 427 -7.63 -22.40 9.67
C LYS A 427 -8.11 -23.28 8.51
N SER A 428 -7.18 -23.92 7.81
CA SER A 428 -7.53 -24.82 6.69
C SER A 428 -8.34 -26.01 7.18
N THR A 429 -9.38 -26.37 6.43
CA THR A 429 -10.19 -27.58 6.69
C THR A 429 -9.37 -28.86 6.51
N LEU A 430 -8.50 -28.88 5.50
CA LEU A 430 -7.51 -29.93 5.29
C LEU A 430 -6.15 -29.42 5.77
N ALA A 431 -5.41 -30.25 6.50
CA ALA A 431 -4.04 -29.93 6.89
C ALA A 431 -3.20 -29.74 5.61
N PRO A 432 -2.51 -28.60 5.45
CA PRO A 432 -1.67 -28.38 4.29
C PRO A 432 -0.49 -29.36 4.31
N GLN A 433 -0.04 -29.76 3.13
CA GLN A 433 1.23 -30.47 2.97
C GLN A 433 2.39 -29.60 3.46
N SER A 434 3.52 -30.24 3.79
CA SER A 434 4.68 -29.53 4.34
C SER A 434 5.19 -28.42 3.39
N ILE A 435 5.70 -27.34 3.96
CA ILE A 435 6.25 -26.20 3.18
C ILE A 435 7.36 -26.68 2.23
N LEU A 436 8.22 -27.59 2.69
CA LEU A 436 9.30 -28.17 1.90
C LEU A 436 8.76 -28.95 0.69
N GLU A 437 7.67 -29.71 0.85
CA GLU A 437 7.05 -30.45 -0.25
C GLU A 437 6.45 -29.49 -1.30
N GLN A 438 5.78 -28.43 -0.85
CA GLN A 438 5.21 -27.42 -1.76
C GLN A 438 6.31 -26.69 -2.54
N GLN A 439 7.39 -26.29 -1.88
CA GLN A 439 8.53 -25.62 -2.51
C GLN A 439 9.26 -26.55 -3.50
N ALA A 440 9.50 -27.80 -3.11
CA ALA A 440 10.13 -28.80 -3.98
C ALA A 440 9.29 -29.04 -5.25
N TYR A 441 7.97 -29.16 -5.12
CA TYR A 441 7.09 -29.33 -6.28
C TYR A 441 7.04 -28.09 -7.18
N ALA A 442 6.98 -26.89 -6.59
CA ALA A 442 7.03 -25.64 -7.35
C ALA A 442 8.33 -25.53 -8.17
N LYS A 443 9.47 -25.94 -7.59
CA LYS A 443 10.75 -26.04 -8.31
C LYS A 443 10.68 -27.02 -9.47
N GLN A 444 10.24 -28.26 -9.24
CA GLN A 444 10.11 -29.28 -10.29
C GLN A 444 9.21 -28.81 -11.44
N TYR A 445 8.11 -28.14 -11.12
CA TYR A 445 7.22 -27.56 -12.11
C TYR A 445 7.90 -26.45 -12.93
N MET A 446 8.71 -25.59 -12.30
CA MET A 446 9.48 -24.57 -13.03
C MET A 446 10.54 -25.17 -13.92
N ASP A 447 11.27 -26.18 -13.46
CA ASP A 447 12.25 -26.88 -14.28
C ASP A 447 11.57 -27.45 -15.54
N ALA A 448 10.38 -28.05 -15.38
CA ALA A 448 9.55 -28.51 -16.49
C ALA A 448 9.05 -27.36 -17.41
N GLN A 449 8.71 -26.19 -16.87
CA GLN A 449 8.32 -25.00 -17.67
C GLN A 449 9.50 -24.44 -18.48
N VAL A 450 10.69 -24.39 -17.89
CA VAL A 450 11.93 -24.01 -18.58
C VAL A 450 12.18 -24.98 -19.72
N ARG A 451 12.13 -26.28 -19.44
CA ARG A 451 12.31 -27.35 -20.42
C ARG A 451 11.34 -27.25 -21.59
N ARG A 452 10.04 -27.08 -21.30
CA ARG A 452 9.00 -26.81 -22.31
C ARG A 452 9.32 -25.58 -23.17
N SER A 453 9.79 -24.49 -22.55
CA SER A 453 10.11 -23.26 -23.28
C SER A 453 11.30 -23.44 -24.21
N ILE A 454 12.29 -24.24 -23.81
CA ILE A 454 13.42 -24.63 -24.67
C ILE A 454 12.94 -25.47 -25.85
N ILE A 455 12.07 -26.46 -25.63
CA ILE A 455 11.47 -27.29 -26.68
C ILE A 455 10.75 -26.42 -27.71
N ILE A 456 9.90 -25.49 -27.27
CA ILE A 456 9.17 -24.58 -28.17
C ILE A 456 10.15 -23.70 -28.96
N LYS A 457 11.17 -23.15 -28.30
CA LYS A 457 12.19 -22.34 -28.98
C LYS A 457 12.93 -23.14 -30.05
N ARG A 458 13.36 -24.37 -29.74
CA ARG A 458 14.04 -25.25 -30.70
C ARG A 458 13.13 -25.64 -31.86
N TYR A 459 11.87 -25.93 -31.59
CA TYR A 459 10.86 -26.15 -32.63
C TYR A 459 10.74 -24.94 -33.58
N ASP A 460 10.65 -23.72 -33.04
CA ASP A 460 10.58 -22.49 -33.83
C ASP A 460 11.86 -22.25 -34.64
N GLU A 461 13.03 -22.53 -34.05
CA GLU A 461 14.33 -22.47 -34.73
C GLU A 461 14.37 -23.43 -35.93
N ILE A 462 13.97 -24.69 -35.76
CA ILE A 462 13.94 -25.66 -36.87
C ILE A 462 12.94 -25.22 -37.96
N GLN A 463 11.75 -24.73 -37.59
CA GLN A 463 10.78 -24.19 -38.55
C GLN A 463 11.35 -23.02 -39.37
N ASN A 464 12.08 -22.11 -38.72
CA ASN A 464 12.73 -20.99 -39.40
C ASN A 464 13.87 -21.48 -40.32
N LYS A 465 14.66 -22.47 -39.87
CA LYS A 465 15.70 -23.11 -40.69
C LYS A 465 15.11 -23.77 -41.95
N ILE A 466 14.00 -24.51 -41.83
CA ILE A 466 13.30 -25.10 -42.99
C ILE A 466 12.83 -24.02 -43.97
N LYS A 467 12.22 -22.94 -43.47
CA LYS A 467 11.79 -21.81 -44.33
C LYS A 467 12.98 -21.18 -45.07
N ALA A 468 14.10 -20.98 -44.37
CA ALA A 468 15.32 -20.45 -44.97
C ALA A 468 15.89 -21.41 -46.03
N MET A 469 15.92 -22.72 -45.75
CA MET A 469 16.35 -23.75 -46.71
C MET A 469 15.43 -23.83 -47.93
N LEU A 470 14.12 -23.67 -47.77
CA LEU A 470 13.16 -23.58 -48.88
C LEU A 470 13.37 -22.34 -49.76
N VAL A 471 13.94 -21.27 -49.22
CA VAL A 471 14.32 -20.08 -49.99
C VAL A 471 15.69 -20.29 -50.65
N ALA A 472 16.64 -20.89 -49.95
CA ALA A 472 17.98 -21.18 -50.46
C ALA A 472 17.93 -22.17 -51.64
N THR A 473 17.08 -23.21 -51.58
CA THR A 473 16.85 -24.17 -52.67
C THR A 473 16.37 -23.49 -53.96
N LYS A 474 15.51 -22.47 -53.86
CA LYS A 474 15.02 -21.71 -55.01
C LYS A 474 16.09 -20.83 -55.66
N LYS A 475 17.16 -20.51 -54.94
CA LYS A 475 18.24 -19.63 -55.38
C LYS A 475 19.50 -20.40 -55.83
N GLY A 476 19.64 -21.66 -55.43
CA GLY A 476 20.79 -22.50 -55.77
C GLY A 476 20.67 -23.18 -57.14
N SER A 477 21.74 -23.85 -57.56
CA SER A 477 21.86 -24.49 -58.87
C SER A 477 21.51 -25.99 -58.88
N SER A 478 21.09 -26.55 -57.74
CA SER A 478 20.82 -27.98 -57.57
C SER A 478 19.43 -28.38 -58.10
N PRO A 479 19.23 -29.63 -58.59
CA PRO A 479 17.91 -30.11 -58.99
C PRO A 479 16.91 -30.05 -57.83
N LEU A 480 15.75 -29.41 -58.06
CA LEU A 480 14.73 -29.19 -57.02
C LEU A 480 14.25 -30.50 -56.37
N SER A 481 14.18 -31.60 -57.12
CA SER A 481 13.65 -32.89 -56.66
C SER A 481 14.53 -33.59 -55.61
N SER A 482 15.85 -33.41 -55.65
CA SER A 482 16.78 -34.07 -54.72
C SER A 482 16.81 -33.43 -53.33
N VAL A 483 16.27 -32.21 -53.19
CA VAL A 483 16.25 -31.48 -51.92
C VAL A 483 14.84 -31.23 -51.40
N ILE A 484 13.87 -30.96 -52.27
CA ILE A 484 12.49 -30.68 -51.84
C ILE A 484 11.87 -31.91 -51.17
N SER A 485 12.07 -33.11 -51.70
CA SER A 485 11.44 -34.33 -51.14
C SER A 485 11.94 -34.65 -49.71
N PRO A 486 13.26 -34.66 -49.44
CA PRO A 486 13.77 -34.81 -48.06
C PRO A 486 13.33 -33.66 -47.14
N LEU A 487 13.34 -32.41 -47.62
CA LEU A 487 12.93 -31.25 -46.82
C LEU A 487 11.43 -31.27 -46.49
N GLN A 488 10.60 -31.77 -47.41
CA GLN A 488 9.17 -32.00 -47.18
C GLN A 488 8.94 -33.10 -46.16
N ALA A 489 9.68 -34.21 -46.21
CA ALA A 489 9.58 -35.27 -45.19
C ALA A 489 9.94 -34.78 -43.78
N ILE A 490 10.98 -33.94 -43.65
CA ILE A 490 11.31 -33.27 -42.39
C ILE A 490 10.16 -32.33 -41.99
N ASN A 491 9.63 -31.54 -42.91
CA ASN A 491 8.52 -30.61 -42.64
C ASN A 491 7.24 -31.34 -42.18
N ASP A 492 6.88 -32.47 -42.78
CA ASP A 492 5.74 -33.29 -42.38
C ASP A 492 5.92 -33.85 -40.97
N SER A 493 7.15 -34.28 -40.63
CA SER A 493 7.51 -34.71 -39.28
C SER A 493 7.36 -33.56 -38.27
N ILE A 494 7.69 -32.31 -38.66
CA ILE A 494 7.45 -31.14 -37.81
C ILE A 494 5.96 -30.83 -37.67
N ILE A 495 5.15 -31.02 -38.71
CA ILE A 495 3.70 -30.84 -38.63
C ILE A 495 3.09 -31.83 -37.62
N GLU A 496 3.54 -33.08 -37.60
CA GLU A 496 3.10 -34.06 -36.59
C GLU A 496 3.61 -33.70 -35.18
N LEU A 497 4.83 -33.18 -35.04
CA LEU A 497 5.31 -32.63 -33.77
C LEU A 497 4.47 -31.43 -33.31
N LYS A 498 4.10 -30.50 -34.21
CA LYS A 498 3.20 -29.37 -33.95
C LYS A 498 1.85 -29.87 -33.44
N LYS A 499 1.28 -30.87 -34.10
CA LYS A 499 0.00 -31.47 -33.72
C LYS A 499 0.08 -32.17 -32.36
N SER A 500 1.23 -32.73 -31.99
CA SER A 500 1.48 -33.29 -30.66
C SER A 500 1.61 -32.21 -29.57
N LEU A 501 2.32 -31.11 -29.87
CA LEU A 501 2.53 -30.00 -28.94
C LEU A 501 1.26 -29.16 -28.70
N TYR A 502 0.51 -28.87 -29.75
CA TYR A 502 -0.60 -27.89 -29.75
C TYR A 502 -1.98 -28.51 -30.00
N GLY A 503 -2.04 -29.80 -30.33
CA GLY A 503 -3.27 -30.49 -30.70
C GLY A 503 -3.66 -30.28 -32.17
N ASN A 504 -4.78 -30.88 -32.57
CA ASN A 504 -5.31 -30.76 -33.92
C ASN A 504 -5.92 -29.36 -34.15
N GLU A 505 -5.39 -28.64 -35.14
CA GLU A 505 -5.78 -27.25 -35.46
C GLU A 505 -7.25 -27.13 -35.92
N ALA A 506 -7.74 -28.05 -36.74
CA ALA A 506 -9.12 -28.06 -37.21
C ALA A 506 -10.11 -28.28 -36.05
N LYS A 507 -9.80 -29.19 -35.12
CA LYS A 507 -10.60 -29.38 -33.90
C LYS A 507 -10.56 -28.15 -32.99
N ASN A 508 -9.39 -27.54 -32.83
CA ASN A 508 -9.21 -26.33 -32.02
C ASN A 508 -10.05 -25.16 -32.56
N ALA A 509 -10.17 -25.01 -33.88
CA ALA A 509 -10.91 -23.92 -34.52
C ALA A 509 -12.41 -23.90 -34.20
N VAL A 510 -13.00 -25.09 -33.97
CA VAL A 510 -14.44 -25.24 -33.65
C VAL A 510 -14.70 -25.55 -32.17
N GLY A 511 -13.65 -25.66 -31.35
CA GLY A 511 -13.77 -25.98 -29.91
C GLY A 511 -14.15 -27.44 -29.61
N GLU A 512 -13.85 -28.38 -30.51
CA GLU A 512 -14.17 -29.81 -30.33
C GLU A 512 -13.26 -30.48 -29.28
N LYS A 513 -13.76 -31.55 -28.64
CA LYS A 513 -13.01 -32.34 -27.66
C LYS A 513 -11.73 -32.93 -28.28
N LYS A 514 -10.65 -32.82 -27.51
CA LYS A 514 -9.30 -33.27 -27.89
C LYS A 514 -8.62 -34.02 -26.74
N TYR A 515 -7.63 -34.83 -27.08
CA TYR A 515 -6.73 -35.40 -26.09
C TYR A 515 -5.90 -34.28 -25.44
N PRO A 516 -5.58 -34.39 -24.13
CA PRO A 516 -4.75 -33.41 -23.44
C PRO A 516 -3.37 -33.27 -24.11
N THR A 517 -3.04 -32.05 -24.51
CA THR A 517 -1.72 -31.67 -25.03
C THR A 517 -0.71 -31.50 -23.90
N LEU A 518 0.58 -31.31 -24.23
CA LEU A 518 1.59 -30.91 -23.24
C LEU A 518 1.16 -29.66 -22.46
N ASN A 519 0.56 -28.67 -23.13
CA ASN A 519 0.07 -27.46 -22.47
C ASN A 519 -1.05 -27.76 -21.46
N ASP A 520 -1.98 -28.65 -21.82
CA ASP A 520 -3.07 -29.03 -20.93
C ASP A 520 -2.53 -29.77 -19.69
N ARG A 521 -1.52 -30.64 -19.87
CA ARG A 521 -0.83 -31.34 -18.77
C ARG A 521 -0.06 -30.39 -17.87
N MET A 522 0.69 -29.45 -18.45
CA MET A 522 1.38 -28.42 -17.69
C MET A 522 0.39 -27.53 -16.93
N ASN A 523 -0.73 -27.13 -17.54
CA ASN A 523 -1.75 -26.34 -16.85
C ASN A 523 -2.36 -27.13 -15.67
N ALA A 524 -2.66 -28.41 -15.83
CA ALA A 524 -3.19 -29.27 -14.76
C ALA A 524 -2.15 -29.51 -13.63
N ALA A 525 -0.87 -29.66 -13.99
CA ALA A 525 0.23 -29.73 -13.01
C ALA A 525 0.33 -28.43 -12.21
N GLY A 526 0.28 -27.28 -12.88
CA GLY A 526 0.36 -25.97 -12.24
C GLY A 526 -0.89 -25.60 -11.43
N ALA A 527 -2.05 -26.20 -11.70
CA ALA A 527 -3.33 -25.83 -11.08
C ALA A 527 -3.27 -25.79 -9.54
N SER A 528 -2.56 -26.73 -8.92
CA SER A 528 -2.39 -26.78 -7.46
C SER A 528 -1.48 -25.68 -6.90
N LEU A 529 -0.66 -25.03 -7.73
CA LEU A 529 0.16 -23.88 -7.35
C LEU A 529 -0.61 -22.55 -7.46
N TRP A 530 -1.71 -22.53 -8.22
CA TRP A 530 -2.53 -21.33 -8.46
C TRP A 530 -3.67 -21.25 -7.44
N GLY A 531 -3.41 -20.63 -6.29
CA GLY A 531 -4.47 -20.26 -5.34
C GLY A 531 -4.96 -21.39 -4.42
N SER A 532 -4.20 -22.47 -4.28
CA SER A 532 -4.41 -23.49 -3.25
C SER A 532 -3.37 -23.34 -2.13
N SER A 533 -3.81 -23.36 -0.89
CA SER A 533 -2.94 -23.42 0.30
C SER A 533 -2.66 -24.86 0.77
N TYR A 534 -3.25 -25.88 0.13
CA TYR A 534 -3.10 -27.28 0.52
C TYR A 534 -1.78 -27.90 0.04
N GLY A 535 -1.27 -27.47 -1.11
CA GLY A 535 -0.11 -28.06 -1.79
C GLY A 535 -0.48 -28.95 -2.99
N PRO A 536 0.52 -29.60 -3.63
CA PRO A 536 0.32 -30.38 -4.85
C PRO A 536 -0.59 -31.59 -4.66
N THR A 537 -1.65 -31.62 -5.46
CA THR A 537 -2.56 -32.77 -5.53
C THR A 537 -1.92 -33.95 -6.26
N GLN A 538 -2.40 -35.17 -6.02
CA GLN A 538 -1.93 -36.33 -6.78
C GLN A 538 -2.17 -36.18 -8.28
N THR A 539 -3.29 -35.56 -8.68
CA THR A 539 -3.58 -35.23 -10.08
C THR A 539 -2.54 -34.30 -10.69
N SER A 540 -2.11 -33.28 -9.94
CA SER A 540 -1.05 -32.36 -10.38
C SER A 540 0.30 -33.08 -10.51
N LYS A 541 0.65 -33.94 -9.54
CA LYS A 541 1.87 -34.77 -9.59
C LYS A 541 1.87 -35.70 -10.81
N ASN A 542 0.77 -36.41 -11.04
CA ASN A 542 0.61 -37.31 -12.19
C ASN A 542 0.67 -36.54 -13.52
N SER A 543 0.04 -35.36 -13.59
CA SER A 543 0.07 -34.52 -14.81
C SER A 543 1.47 -34.01 -15.12
N LEU A 544 2.26 -33.68 -14.10
CA LEU A 544 3.66 -33.28 -14.26
C LEU A 544 4.53 -34.44 -14.76
N ALA A 545 4.32 -35.65 -14.21
CA ALA A 545 5.03 -36.85 -14.65
C ALA A 545 4.76 -37.15 -16.14
N ILE A 546 3.48 -37.13 -16.56
CA ILE A 546 3.10 -37.31 -17.97
C ILE A 546 3.69 -36.20 -18.85
N ALA A 547 3.67 -34.95 -18.38
CA ALA A 547 4.27 -33.85 -19.13
C ALA A 547 5.77 -34.05 -19.36
N ASN A 548 6.50 -34.53 -18.36
CA ASN A 548 7.94 -34.84 -18.49
C ASN A 548 8.19 -35.95 -19.51
N GLU A 549 7.42 -37.03 -19.48
CA GLU A 549 7.53 -38.13 -20.46
C GLU A 549 7.26 -37.64 -21.89
N LEU A 550 6.24 -36.80 -22.08
CA LEU A 550 5.98 -36.18 -23.39
C LEU A 550 7.15 -35.30 -23.85
N MET A 551 7.74 -34.53 -22.93
CA MET A 551 8.90 -33.68 -23.24
C MET A 551 10.14 -34.50 -23.59
N ASP A 552 10.39 -35.64 -22.92
CA ASP A 552 11.47 -36.57 -23.28
C ASP A 552 11.33 -37.02 -24.74
N ASN A 553 10.12 -37.40 -25.15
CA ASN A 553 9.84 -37.80 -26.53
C ASN A 553 10.06 -36.65 -27.52
N TYR A 554 9.55 -35.46 -27.22
CA TYR A 554 9.71 -34.29 -28.10
C TYR A 554 11.16 -33.84 -28.24
N GLU A 555 11.96 -33.92 -27.18
CA GLU A 555 13.38 -33.60 -27.26
C GLU A 555 14.15 -34.57 -28.14
N ASN A 556 13.83 -35.87 -28.06
CA ASN A 556 14.42 -36.87 -28.96
C ASN A 556 14.04 -36.60 -30.42
N GLN A 557 12.76 -36.34 -30.71
CA GLN A 557 12.30 -35.99 -32.07
C GLN A 557 12.97 -34.72 -32.59
N ILE A 558 13.06 -33.66 -31.78
CA ILE A 558 13.72 -32.40 -32.14
C ILE A 558 15.20 -32.62 -32.44
N THR A 559 15.88 -33.43 -31.63
CA THR A 559 17.31 -33.73 -31.82
C THR A 559 17.54 -34.49 -33.13
N GLU A 560 16.70 -35.49 -33.41
CA GLU A 560 16.75 -36.24 -34.66
C GLU A 560 16.46 -35.33 -35.88
N LEU A 561 15.40 -34.53 -35.81
CA LEU A 561 15.03 -33.59 -36.88
C LEU A 561 16.12 -32.55 -37.14
N ASN A 562 16.74 -31.99 -36.09
CA ASN A 562 17.84 -31.04 -36.25
C ASN A 562 19.07 -31.72 -36.89
N THR A 563 19.40 -32.95 -36.50
CA THR A 563 20.49 -33.73 -37.11
C THR A 563 20.22 -33.99 -38.60
N GLN A 564 19.00 -34.40 -38.96
CA GLN A 564 18.60 -34.60 -40.35
C GLN A 564 18.67 -33.29 -41.16
N LEU A 565 18.25 -32.18 -40.55
CA LEU A 565 18.24 -30.86 -41.17
C LEU A 565 19.66 -30.32 -41.40
N GLU A 566 20.57 -30.50 -40.45
CA GLU A 566 21.98 -30.10 -40.57
C GLU A 566 22.68 -30.88 -41.68
N LYS A 567 22.45 -32.20 -41.76
CA LYS A 567 22.95 -33.02 -42.86
C LYS A 567 22.44 -32.50 -44.21
N LEU A 568 21.13 -32.27 -44.31
CA LEU A 568 20.51 -31.76 -45.53
C LEU A 568 21.02 -30.36 -45.92
N TYR A 569 21.33 -29.52 -44.94
CA TYR A 569 21.93 -28.20 -45.19
C TYR A 569 23.36 -28.30 -45.73
N ASN A 570 24.17 -29.21 -45.20
CA ASN A 570 25.51 -29.46 -45.75
C ASN A 570 25.43 -29.95 -47.20
N ASP A 571 24.54 -30.90 -47.50
CA ASP A 571 24.30 -31.38 -48.86
C ASP A 571 23.87 -30.23 -49.80
N LEU A 572 23.03 -29.32 -49.30
CA LEU A 572 22.58 -28.13 -50.02
C LEU A 572 23.71 -27.12 -50.28
N LYS A 573 24.56 -26.89 -49.28
CA LYS A 573 25.70 -25.99 -49.36
C LYS A 573 26.72 -26.52 -50.36
N ASP A 574 27.02 -27.82 -50.31
CA ASP A 574 27.91 -28.49 -51.26
C ASP A 574 27.36 -28.45 -52.70
N ALA A 575 26.03 -28.44 -52.84
CA ALA A 575 25.36 -28.29 -54.13
C ALA A 575 25.21 -26.82 -54.60
N GLY A 576 25.87 -25.86 -53.93
CA GLY A 576 25.98 -24.46 -54.35
C GLY A 576 24.86 -23.52 -53.90
N ALA A 577 24.07 -23.90 -52.88
CA ALA A 577 23.06 -23.01 -52.32
C ALA A 577 23.66 -21.84 -51.52
N PRO A 578 22.98 -20.67 -51.45
CA PRO A 578 23.42 -19.57 -50.60
C PRO A 578 23.50 -19.96 -49.12
N VAL A 579 24.50 -19.42 -48.42
CA VAL A 579 24.70 -19.63 -46.97
C VAL A 579 23.51 -19.07 -46.18
N ILE A 580 23.02 -19.84 -45.21
CA ILE A 580 21.98 -19.44 -44.26
C ILE A 580 22.66 -19.05 -42.95
N LEU A 581 22.55 -17.79 -42.56
CA LEU A 581 23.27 -17.25 -41.40
C LEU A 581 22.85 -17.91 -40.07
N GLU A 582 21.60 -18.33 -39.94
CA GLU A 582 21.09 -19.05 -38.77
C GLU A 582 21.56 -20.52 -38.68
N MET A 583 22.32 -20.99 -39.67
CA MET A 583 22.90 -22.34 -39.75
C MET A 583 24.44 -22.31 -39.71
N VAL A 584 25.04 -21.16 -39.42
CA VAL A 584 26.48 -21.00 -39.19
C VAL A 584 26.69 -20.82 -37.69
N ASP A 585 27.59 -21.61 -37.11
CA ASP A 585 27.95 -21.56 -35.68
C ASP A 585 28.53 -20.20 -35.24
#